data_AF-A0A6I3KWF1-F1
#
_entry.id   AF-A0A6I3KWF1-F1
#
_cell.length_a   1.000
_cell.length_b   1.000
_cell.length_c   1.000
_cell.angle_alpha   90.00
_cell.angle_beta   90.00
_cell.angle_gamma   90.00
#
_symmetry.space_group_name_H-M   'P 1'
#
loop_
_entity.id
_entity.type
_entity.pdbx_description
1 polymer ?
#
loop_
_entity_poly.entity_id
_entity_poly.type
_entity_poly.pdbx_seq_one_letter_code
_entity_poly.pdbx_strand_id
1 'polypeptide(L)'
;MTHTPKPRHPAVAKAQAARAASFQLRVADWITKFAGSMNFVYIHAVGFAVWMIVLEKSPWPTLTLVVSLEAIFLSTFVMIGQNRQADFQQAKADHDFQEQELELKTNTELTRAIHVMTAELHRRLVEDLDRK
;
A
#
# COMPACT_ATOMS: atom_id res chain seq x y z
N MET A 1 43.99 34.53 -8.40
CA MET A 1 43.72 33.14 -8.84
C MET A 1 42.22 32.91 -8.74
N THR A 2 41.50 33.00 -9.86
CA THR A 2 40.05 32.84 -9.94
C THR A 2 39.72 31.35 -10.08
N HIS A 3 39.20 30.72 -9.02
CA HIS A 3 38.69 29.36 -9.08
C HIS A 3 37.36 29.32 -9.86
N THR A 4 37.41 28.99 -11.15
CA THR A 4 36.24 28.52 -11.90
C THR A 4 35.73 27.21 -11.29
N PRO A 5 34.45 27.11 -10.87
CA PRO A 5 33.92 25.88 -10.33
C PRO A 5 33.87 24.81 -11.44
N LYS A 6 34.54 23.69 -11.21
CA LYS A 6 34.59 22.52 -12.09
C LYS A 6 33.15 22.04 -12.35
N PRO A 7 32.72 21.80 -13.61
CA PRO A 7 31.36 21.36 -13.91
C PRO A 7 31.08 20.05 -13.18
N ARG A 8 30.10 20.06 -12.26
CA ARG A 8 29.72 18.88 -11.46
C ARG A 8 29.15 17.83 -12.41
N HIS A 9 29.82 16.68 -12.46
CA HIS A 9 29.47 15.57 -13.33
C HIS A 9 28.00 15.13 -13.13
N PRO A 10 27.23 14.89 -14.20
CA PRO A 10 25.77 14.66 -14.13
C PRO A 10 25.39 13.43 -13.29
N ALA A 11 26.29 12.45 -13.15
CA ALA A 11 26.09 11.30 -12.25
C ALA A 11 26.02 11.71 -10.76
N VAL A 12 26.74 12.74 -10.34
CA VAL A 12 26.70 13.23 -8.95
C VAL A 12 25.44 14.06 -8.70
N ALA A 13 24.92 14.75 -9.73
CA ALA A 13 23.63 15.42 -9.68
C ALA A 13 22.47 14.42 -9.61
N LYS A 14 22.52 13.35 -10.42
CA LYS A 14 21.55 12.25 -10.35
C LYS A 14 21.60 11.48 -9.03
N ALA A 15 22.79 11.22 -8.48
CA ALA A 15 22.93 10.58 -7.17
C ALA A 15 22.46 11.48 -6.01
N GLN A 16 22.66 12.80 -6.11
CA GLN A 16 22.11 13.76 -5.14
C GLN A 16 20.59 13.89 -5.27
N ALA A 17 20.05 13.91 -6.49
CA ALA A 17 18.61 13.90 -6.73
C ALA A 17 17.96 12.59 -6.25
N ALA A 18 18.60 11.45 -6.48
CA ALA A 18 18.14 10.15 -5.98
C ALA A 18 18.23 10.07 -4.44
N ARG A 19 19.25 10.66 -3.82
CA ARG A 19 19.35 10.75 -2.34
C ARG A 19 18.27 11.68 -1.76
N ALA A 20 18.09 12.86 -2.33
CA ALA A 20 17.05 13.79 -1.92
C ALA A 20 15.66 13.19 -2.11
N ALA A 21 15.41 12.55 -3.26
CA ALA A 21 14.20 11.79 -3.53
C ALA A 21 14.04 10.67 -2.50
N SER A 22 15.07 9.87 -2.22
CA SER A 22 14.97 8.78 -1.23
C SER A 22 14.67 9.28 0.19
N PHE A 23 15.23 10.42 0.60
CA PHE A 23 14.97 11.00 1.91
C PHE A 23 13.56 11.57 1.98
N GLN A 24 13.16 12.35 0.98
CA GLN A 24 11.81 12.90 0.87
C GLN A 24 10.76 11.79 0.77
N LEU A 25 11.01 10.72 0.01
CA LEU A 25 10.13 9.55 -0.09
C LEU A 25 10.05 8.83 1.26
N ARG A 26 11.17 8.64 1.97
CA ARG A 26 11.16 7.99 3.30
C ARG A 26 10.43 8.82 4.34
N VAL A 27 10.60 10.15 4.31
CA VAL A 27 9.87 11.06 5.20
C VAL A 27 8.38 11.05 4.84
N ALA A 28 8.03 11.13 3.56
CA ALA A 28 6.64 11.03 3.12
C ALA A 28 6.01 9.69 3.54
N ASP A 29 6.73 8.57 3.37
CA ASP A 29 6.29 7.24 3.78
C ASP A 29 6.11 7.11 5.28
N TRP A 30 7.01 7.74 6.05
CA TRP A 30 6.92 7.77 7.50
C TRP A 30 5.74 8.61 7.98
N ILE A 31 5.53 9.79 7.41
CA ILE A 31 4.38 10.67 7.69
C ILE A 31 3.08 9.95 7.32
N THR A 32 3.01 9.33 6.15
CA THR A 32 1.86 8.53 5.71
C THR A 32 1.55 7.40 6.72
N LYS A 33 2.56 6.66 7.16
CA LYS A 33 2.37 5.59 8.15
C LYS A 33 1.97 6.13 9.53
N PHE A 34 2.54 7.27 9.92
CA PHE A 34 2.25 7.93 11.19
C PHE A 34 0.82 8.49 11.23
N ALA A 35 0.39 9.17 10.16
CA ALA A 35 -0.95 9.74 10.04
C ALA A 35 -2.05 8.68 9.95
N GLY A 36 -1.75 7.50 9.38
CA GLY A 36 -2.67 6.36 9.36
C GLY A 36 -2.69 5.52 10.65
N SER A 37 -1.92 5.88 11.69
CA SER A 37 -1.77 5.08 12.90
C SER A 37 -2.57 5.63 14.09
N MET A 38 -3.09 4.74 14.93
CA MET A 38 -3.79 5.08 16.19
C MET A 38 -2.92 5.88 17.16
N ASN A 39 -1.58 5.78 17.07
CA ASN A 39 -0.64 6.56 17.89
C ASN A 39 -0.77 8.08 17.68
N PHE A 40 -1.11 8.51 16.47
CA PHE A 40 -1.31 9.92 16.16
C PHE A 40 -2.42 10.55 17.02
N VAL A 41 -3.54 9.83 17.14
CA VAL A 41 -4.71 10.23 17.92
C VAL A 41 -4.36 10.37 19.40
N TYR A 42 -3.60 9.42 19.96
CA TYR A 42 -3.18 9.47 21.36
C TYR A 42 -2.25 10.65 21.66
N ILE A 43 -1.28 10.92 20.78
CA ILE A 43 -0.37 12.07 20.94
C ILE A 43 -1.16 13.38 20.89
N HIS A 44 -2.11 13.50 19.95
CA HIS A 44 -2.98 14.67 19.87
C HIS A 44 -3.87 14.83 21.10
N ALA A 45 -4.54 13.77 21.54
CA ALA A 45 -5.39 13.80 22.72
C ALA A 45 -4.63 14.22 23.99
N VAL A 46 -3.42 13.68 24.20
CA VAL A 46 -2.56 14.05 25.33
C VAL A 46 -2.06 15.49 25.19
N GLY A 47 -1.62 15.90 23.99
CA GLY A 47 -1.18 17.26 23.72
C GLY A 47 -2.27 18.30 24.00
N PHE A 48 -3.49 18.05 23.52
CA PHE A 48 -4.64 18.90 23.82
C PHE A 48 -5.00 18.89 25.30
N ALA A 49 -5.01 17.74 25.96
CA ALA A 49 -5.30 17.65 27.40
C ALA A 49 -4.28 18.43 28.23
N VAL A 50 -2.99 18.29 27.94
CA VAL A 50 -1.92 19.02 28.63
C VAL A 50 -2.03 20.52 28.35
N TRP A 51 -2.25 20.92 27.09
CA TRP A 51 -2.40 22.33 26.72
C TRP A 51 -3.60 22.99 27.41
N MET A 52 -4.75 22.30 27.42
CA MET A 52 -5.98 22.77 28.07
C MET A 52 -5.82 23.01 29.58
N ILE A 53 -4.93 22.25 30.24
CA ILE A 53 -4.67 22.35 31.68
C ILE A 53 -3.62 23.44 31.98
N VAL A 54 -2.65 23.66 31.09
CA VAL A 54 -1.44 24.47 31.37
C VAL A 54 -1.49 25.90 30.78
N LEU A 55 -2.22 26.16 29.69
CA LEU A 55 -2.00 27.36 28.83
C LEU A 55 -3.16 28.40 28.72
N GLU A 56 -4.07 28.46 29.70
CA GLU A 56 -4.80 29.70 30.09
C GLU A 56 -6.17 30.09 29.41
N LYS A 57 -6.87 31.03 30.08
CA LYS A 57 -8.31 31.36 30.18
C LYS A 57 -9.16 31.64 28.92
N SER A 58 -8.61 31.73 27.71
CA SER A 58 -9.40 31.94 26.48
C SER A 58 -8.83 31.17 25.27
N PRO A 59 -8.86 29.83 25.30
CA PRO A 59 -8.19 29.00 24.29
C PRO A 59 -8.94 28.88 22.96
N TRP A 60 -10.24 29.15 22.94
CA TRP A 60 -11.13 28.65 21.89
C TRP A 60 -10.89 29.19 20.46
N PRO A 61 -10.69 30.51 20.23
CA PRO A 61 -10.64 31.05 18.86
C PRO A 61 -9.35 30.73 18.11
N THR A 62 -8.20 30.79 18.79
CA THR A 62 -6.89 30.54 18.19
C THR A 62 -6.65 29.06 17.97
N LEU A 63 -7.15 28.20 18.88
CA LEU A 63 -6.96 26.76 18.82
C LEU A 63 -7.78 26.15 17.69
N THR A 64 -9.03 26.58 17.49
CA THR A 64 -9.85 26.13 16.36
C THR A 64 -9.28 26.55 15.01
N LEU A 65 -8.68 27.75 14.92
CA LEU A 65 -7.99 28.19 13.70
C LEU A 65 -6.79 27.29 13.37
N VAL A 66 -5.89 27.05 14.34
CA VAL A 66 -4.69 26.24 14.12
C VAL A 66 -5.06 24.77 13.85
N VAL A 67 -5.99 24.20 14.61
CA VAL A 67 -6.44 22.81 14.42
C VAL A 67 -7.16 22.61 13.09
N SER A 68 -7.97 23.58 12.63
CA SER A 68 -8.61 23.45 11.31
C SER A 68 -7.58 23.46 10.18
N LEU A 69 -6.55 24.30 10.26
CA LEU A 69 -5.44 24.30 9.31
C LEU A 69 -4.67 22.97 9.36
N GLU A 70 -4.33 22.49 10.55
CA GLU A 70 -3.62 21.23 10.75
C GLU A 70 -4.44 20.02 10.24
N ALA A 71 -5.75 20.01 10.48
CA ALA A 71 -6.66 18.97 10.01
C ALA A 71 -6.72 18.88 8.48
N ILE A 72 -6.68 20.00 7.76
CA ILE A 72 -6.63 20.01 6.28
C ILE A 72 -5.33 19.35 5.80
N PHE A 73 -4.19 19.71 6.40
CA PHE A 73 -2.91 19.09 6.06
C PHE A 73 -2.92 17.59 6.35
N LEU A 74 -3.37 17.18 7.53
CA LEU A 74 -3.46 15.78 7.93
C LEU A 74 -4.39 14.99 7.02
N SER A 75 -5.57 15.51 6.69
CA SER A 75 -6.52 14.87 5.77
C SER A 75 -5.88 14.65 4.40
N THR A 76 -5.16 15.65 3.89
CA THR A 76 -4.44 15.53 2.61
C THR A 76 -3.33 14.50 2.69
N PHE A 77 -2.53 14.48 3.77
CA PHE A 77 -1.48 13.47 3.97
C PHE A 77 -2.03 12.05 4.14
N VAL A 78 -3.14 11.89 4.86
CA VAL A 78 -3.85 10.61 5.00
C VAL A 78 -4.37 10.17 3.64
N MET A 79 -4.98 11.06 2.86
CA MET A 79 -5.50 10.75 1.52
C MET A 79 -4.37 10.30 0.57
N ILE A 80 -3.22 10.98 0.57
CA ILE A 80 -2.03 10.55 -0.19
C ILE A 80 -1.57 9.16 0.27
N GLY A 81 -1.59 8.91 1.58
CA GLY A 81 -1.22 7.64 2.16
C GLY A 81 -2.15 6.50 1.77
N GLN A 82 -3.46 6.76 1.80
CA GLN A 82 -4.51 5.85 1.36
C GLN A 82 -4.39 5.57 -0.14
N ASN A 83 -4.18 6.60 -0.98
CA ASN A 83 -4.00 6.42 -2.43
C ASN A 83 -2.82 5.50 -2.74
N ARG A 84 -1.69 5.68 -2.06
CA ARG A 84 -0.51 4.83 -2.28
C ARG A 84 -0.70 3.39 -1.78
N GLN A 85 -1.42 3.20 -0.66
CA GLN A 85 -1.78 1.85 -0.21
C GLN A 85 -2.76 1.19 -1.18
N ALA A 86 -3.71 1.94 -1.73
CA ALA A 86 -4.64 1.44 -2.73
C ALA A 86 -3.89 0.99 -4.00
N ASP A 87 -2.95 1.79 -4.51
CA ASP A 87 -2.13 1.42 -5.67
C ASP A 87 -1.32 0.13 -5.42
N PHE A 88 -0.72 -0.02 -4.23
CA PHE A 88 0.04 -1.22 -3.88
C PHE A 88 -0.87 -2.45 -3.71
N GLN A 89 -2.02 -2.29 -3.08
CA GLN A 89 -2.99 -3.38 -2.92
C GLN A 89 -3.59 -3.80 -4.26
N GLN A 90 -3.80 -2.86 -5.18
CA GLN A 90 -4.27 -3.15 -6.52
C GLN A 90 -3.23 -3.90 -7.33
N ALA A 91 -1.95 -3.48 -7.30
CA ALA A 91 -0.86 -4.21 -7.94
C ALA A 91 -0.69 -5.63 -7.38
N LYS A 92 -0.86 -5.81 -6.06
CA LYS A 92 -0.85 -7.14 -5.42
C LYS A 92 -2.05 -7.98 -5.86
N ALA A 93 -3.25 -7.40 -5.89
CA ALA A 93 -4.46 -8.09 -6.31
C ALA A 93 -4.39 -8.52 -7.78
N ASP A 94 -3.83 -7.71 -8.67
CA ASP A 94 -3.64 -8.05 -10.08
C ASP A 94 -2.68 -9.25 -10.25
N HIS A 95 -1.62 -9.32 -9.43
CA HIS A 95 -0.71 -10.47 -9.42
C HIS A 95 -1.40 -11.73 -8.88
N ASP A 96 -2.07 -11.61 -7.73
CA ASP A 96 -2.80 -12.72 -7.10
C ASP A 96 -3.93 -13.24 -8.03
N PHE A 97 -4.55 -12.36 -8.84
CA PHE A 97 -5.59 -12.72 -9.80
C PHE A 97 -5.04 -13.59 -10.95
N GLN A 98 -3.84 -13.28 -11.47
CA GLN A 98 -3.22 -14.08 -12.53
C GLN A 98 -2.87 -15.50 -12.06
N GLU A 99 -2.37 -15.63 -10.83
CA GLU A 99 -2.09 -16.94 -10.24
C GLU A 99 -3.38 -17.75 -10.07
N GLN A 100 -4.44 -17.14 -9.53
CA GLN A 100 -5.73 -17.83 -9.37
C GLN A 100 -6.36 -18.23 -10.69
N GLU A 101 -6.24 -17.43 -11.75
CA GLU A 101 -6.78 -17.79 -13.06
C GLU A 101 -6.07 -19.02 -13.66
N LEU A 102 -4.75 -19.11 -13.49
CA LEU A 102 -3.96 -20.27 -13.92
C LEU A 102 -4.31 -21.52 -13.10
N GLU A 103 -4.45 -21.39 -11.78
CA GLU A 103 -4.87 -22.49 -10.91
C GLU A 103 -6.27 -23.00 -11.26
N LEU A 104 -7.21 -22.10 -11.55
CA LEU A 104 -8.58 -22.45 -11.92
C LEU A 104 -8.63 -23.16 -13.29
N LYS A 105 -7.89 -22.67 -14.28
CA LYS A 105 -7.75 -23.34 -15.59
C LYS A 105 -7.18 -24.74 -15.43
N THR A 106 -6.10 -24.87 -14.68
CA THR A 106 -5.44 -26.15 -14.41
C THR A 106 -6.38 -27.13 -13.69
N ASN A 107 -7.11 -26.67 -12.66
CA ASN A 107 -8.11 -27.50 -11.96
C ASN A 107 -9.24 -27.95 -12.89
N THR A 108 -9.71 -27.06 -13.76
CA THR A 108 -10.77 -27.38 -14.72
C THR A 108 -10.30 -28.42 -15.74
N GLU A 109 -9.08 -28.30 -16.24
CA GLU A 109 -8.46 -29.27 -17.15
C GLU A 109 -8.24 -30.62 -16.47
N LEU A 110 -7.72 -30.64 -15.24
CA LEU A 110 -7.58 -31.85 -14.44
C LEU A 110 -8.93 -32.54 -14.21
N THR A 111 -9.96 -31.78 -13.84
CA THR A 111 -11.33 -32.30 -13.65
C THR A 111 -11.88 -32.90 -14.94
N ARG A 112 -11.66 -32.23 -16.08
CA ARG A 112 -12.07 -32.75 -17.39
C ARG A 112 -11.32 -34.03 -17.74
N ALA A 113 -10.01 -34.07 -17.52
CA ALA A 113 -9.20 -35.26 -17.77
C ALA A 113 -9.65 -36.44 -16.90
N ILE A 114 -9.89 -36.21 -15.61
CA ILE A 114 -10.44 -37.21 -14.68
C ILE A 114 -11.80 -37.71 -15.17
N HIS A 115 -12.68 -36.81 -15.60
CA HIS A 115 -14.00 -37.18 -16.12
C HIS A 115 -13.88 -38.08 -17.37
N VAL A 116 -13.02 -37.73 -18.32
CA VAL A 116 -12.77 -38.54 -19.52
C VAL A 116 -12.20 -39.91 -19.16
N MET A 117 -11.18 -39.96 -18.28
CA MET A 117 -10.59 -41.23 -17.83
C MET A 117 -11.63 -42.10 -17.11
N THR A 118 -12.48 -41.51 -16.28
CA THR A 118 -13.53 -42.22 -15.54
C THR A 118 -14.60 -42.77 -16.49
N ALA A 119 -15.01 -41.99 -17.49
CA ALA A 119 -15.97 -42.42 -18.50
C ALA A 119 -15.44 -43.59 -19.35
N GLU A 120 -14.17 -43.53 -19.75
CA GLU A 120 -13.51 -44.60 -20.50
C GLU A 120 -13.36 -45.88 -19.67
N LEU A 121 -12.96 -45.76 -18.39
CA LEU A 121 -12.92 -46.88 -17.45
C LEU A 121 -14.29 -47.54 -17.26
N HIS A 122 -15.33 -46.72 -17.06
CA HIS A 122 -16.70 -47.20 -16.91
C HIS A 122 -17.16 -47.95 -18.16
N ARG A 123 -16.91 -47.39 -19.34
CA ARG A 123 -17.26 -48.02 -20.62
C ARG A 123 -16.58 -49.38 -20.78
N ARG A 124 -15.27 -49.48 -20.54
CA ARG A 124 -14.53 -50.75 -20.63
C ARG A 124 -15.02 -51.80 -19.64
N LEU A 125 -15.34 -51.37 -18.41
CA LEU A 125 -15.89 -52.25 -17.39
C LEU A 125 -17.24 -52.83 -17.80
N VAL A 126 -18.12 -52.02 -18.40
CA VAL A 126 -19.43 -52.47 -18.92
C VAL A 126 -19.25 -53.44 -20.09
N GLU A 127 -18.35 -53.15 -21.03
CA GLU A 127 -18.04 -54.04 -22.17
C GLU A 127 -17.46 -55.40 -21.72
N ASP A 128 -16.67 -55.44 -20.64
CA ASP A 128 -16.15 -56.69 -20.07
C ASP A 128 -17.21 -57.51 -19.31
N LEU A 129 -18.21 -56.86 -18.71
CA LEU A 129 -19.34 -57.53 -18.06
C LEU A 129 -20.29 -58.15 -19.08
N ASP A 130 -20.56 -57.49 -20.21
CA ASP A 130 -21.42 -58.00 -21.29
C ASP A 130 -20.80 -59.19 -22.05
N ARG A 131 -19.46 -59.34 -21.98
CA ARG A 131 -18.72 -60.42 -22.65
C ARG A 131 -18.70 -61.74 -21.84
N LYS A 132 -19.20 -61.73 -20.60
CA LYS A 132 -19.17 -62.86 -19.66
C LYS A 132 -20.54 -63.51 -19.51
#